data_AF-A0A1F8T5A6-F1
#
_entry.id   AF-A0A1F8T5A6-F1
#
_cell.length_a   1.000
_cell.length_b   1.000
_cell.length_c   1.000
_cell.angle_alpha   90.00
_cell.angle_beta   90.00
_cell.angle_gamma   90.00
#
_symmetry.space_group_name_H-M   'P 1'
#
loop_
_entity.id
_entity.type
_entity.pdbx_description
1 polymer ?
#
loop_
_entity_poly.entity_id
_entity_poly.type
_entity_poly.pdbx_seq_one_letter_code
_entity_poly.pdbx_strand_id
1 'polypeptide(L)'
;MVYLLAIVLGFLAHGELGPGAWGRLLSTLIPFVTAWLLISPWIVGWPPPIDRSPSRLWRPALGAMYAAPLGAWLRGLWLAAPIQPVFVAVMGGVTAGLMILWRAGLMFASRRSV
;
A
#
# COMPACT_ATOMS: atom_id res chain seq x y z
N MET A 1 -3.55 -2.72 6.98
CA MET A 1 -3.82 -1.36 7.50
C MET A 1 -3.24 -0.25 6.61
N VAL A 2 -1.96 -0.27 6.23
CA VAL A 2 -1.35 0.84 5.45
C VAL A 2 -2.04 1.11 4.10
N TYR A 3 -2.40 0.05 3.34
CA TYR A 3 -3.15 0.22 2.09
C TYR A 3 -4.51 0.90 2.29
N LEU A 4 -5.25 0.52 3.34
CA LEU A 4 -6.53 1.15 3.65
C LEU A 4 -6.33 2.65 3.93
N LEU A 5 -5.30 3.01 4.71
CA LEU A 5 -4.98 4.40 4.99
C LEU A 5 -4.64 5.17 3.71
N ALA A 6 -3.75 4.63 2.87
CA ALA A 6 -3.35 5.25 1.62
C ALA A 6 -4.55 5.51 0.69
N ILE A 7 -5.46 4.55 0.59
CA ILE A 7 -6.66 4.63 -0.25
C ILE A 7 -7.65 5.65 0.31
N VAL A 8 -7.94 5.64 1.61
CA VAL A 8 -8.84 6.61 2.23
C VAL A 8 -8.30 8.03 2.09
N LEU A 9 -7.00 8.23 2.30
CA LEU A 9 -6.36 9.54 2.09
C LEU A 9 -6.45 10.00 0.63
N GLY A 10 -6.27 9.10 -0.33
CA GLY A 10 -6.45 9.40 -1.74
C GLY A 10 -7.89 9.85 -2.06
N PHE A 11 -8.89 9.12 -1.59
CA PHE A 11 -10.30 9.48 -1.79
C PHE A 11 -10.64 10.81 -1.12
N LEU A 12 -10.13 11.06 0.09
CA LEU A 12 -10.30 12.34 0.78
C LEU A 12 -9.70 13.49 -0.04
N ALA A 13 -8.47 13.32 -0.53
CA ALA A 13 -7.78 14.33 -1.33
C ALA A 13 -8.49 14.64 -2.66
N HIS A 14 -9.21 13.67 -3.22
CA HIS A 14 -10.02 13.86 -4.44
C HIS A 14 -11.48 14.28 -4.17
N GLY A 15 -11.89 14.43 -2.91
CA GLY A 15 -13.28 14.76 -2.57
C GLY A 15 -14.27 13.64 -2.89
N GLU A 16 -13.82 12.39 -2.87
CA GLU A 16 -14.58 11.21 -3.32
C GLU A 16 -15.17 10.38 -2.18
N LEU A 17 -15.00 10.81 -0.93
CA LEU A 17 -15.62 10.18 0.25
C LEU A 17 -17.07 10.68 0.41
N GLY A 18 -17.96 10.21 -0.45
CA GLY A 18 -19.39 10.53 -0.40
C GLY A 18 -20.30 9.30 -0.48
N PRO A 19 -21.63 9.48 -0.44
CA PRO A 19 -22.59 8.41 -0.71
C PRO A 19 -22.30 7.74 -2.06
N GLY A 20 -22.11 6.42 -2.06
CA GLY A 20 -21.73 5.66 -3.26
C GLY A 20 -20.22 5.43 -3.45
N ALA A 21 -19.35 5.95 -2.58
CA ALA A 21 -17.90 5.75 -2.65
C ALA A 21 -17.47 4.28 -2.48
N TRP A 22 -18.32 3.45 -1.88
CA TRP A 22 -17.97 2.08 -1.46
C TRP A 22 -17.51 1.20 -2.63
N GLY A 23 -18.18 1.27 -3.79
CA GLY A 23 -17.78 0.48 -4.97
C GLY A 23 -16.38 0.85 -5.48
N ARG A 24 -16.07 2.15 -5.47
CA ARG A 24 -14.75 2.67 -5.88
C ARG A 24 -13.66 2.35 -4.85
N LEU A 25 -14.00 2.43 -3.57
CA LEU A 25 -13.11 2.06 -2.47
C LEU A 25 -12.77 0.57 -2.55
N LEU A 26 -13.76 -0.31 -2.69
CA LEU A 26 -13.54 -1.76 -2.74
C LEU A 26 -12.79 -2.19 -4.00
N SER A 27 -13.12 -1.63 -5.17
CA SER A 27 -12.40 -1.88 -6.43
C SER A 27 -10.98 -1.31 -6.43
N THR A 28 -10.58 -0.57 -5.39
CA THR A 28 -9.19 -0.16 -5.17
C THR A 28 -8.55 -0.98 -4.05
N LEU A 29 -9.24 -1.15 -2.92
CA LEU A 29 -8.73 -1.86 -1.76
C LEU A 29 -8.45 -3.33 -2.05
N ILE A 30 -9.42 -4.04 -2.63
CA ILE A 30 -9.32 -5.49 -2.83
C ILE A 30 -8.17 -5.81 -3.80
N PRO A 31 -8.09 -5.22 -5.01
CA PRO A 31 -6.98 -5.50 -5.93
C PRO A 31 -5.60 -5.21 -5.35
N PHE A 32 -5.43 -4.09 -4.66
CA PHE A 32 -4.13 -3.69 -4.14
C PHE A 32 -3.71 -4.48 -2.90
N VAL A 33 -4.65 -4.84 -2.03
CA VAL A 33 -4.38 -5.76 -0.92
C VAL A 33 -4.01 -7.15 -1.46
N THR A 34 -4.74 -7.66 -2.45
CA THR A 34 -4.40 -8.93 -3.10
C THR A 34 -3.01 -8.89 -3.72
N ALA A 35 -2.68 -7.83 -4.46
CA ALA A 35 -1.35 -7.65 -5.04
C ALA A 35 -0.25 -7.61 -3.97
N TRP A 36 -0.47 -6.90 -2.86
CA TRP A 36 0.46 -6.88 -1.74
C TRP A 36 0.67 -8.27 -1.13
N LEU A 37 -0.40 -9.04 -0.92
CA LEU A 37 -0.30 -10.38 -0.36
C LEU A 37 0.46 -11.34 -1.28
N LEU A 38 0.33 -11.17 -2.60
CA LEU A 38 1.07 -11.96 -3.59
C LEU A 38 2.55 -11.56 -3.66
N ILE A 39 2.89 -10.28 -3.53
CA ILE A 39 4.25 -9.76 -3.73
C ILE A 39 5.08 -9.76 -2.44
N SER A 40 4.47 -9.43 -1.30
CA SER A 40 5.20 -9.21 -0.05
C SER A 40 6.00 -10.41 0.47
N PRO A 41 5.57 -11.68 0.32
CA PRO A 41 6.38 -12.82 0.77
C PRO A 41 7.75 -12.90 0.08
N TRP A 42 7.84 -12.51 -1.18
CA TRP A 42 9.05 -12.59 -1.99
C TRP A 42 10.04 -11.46 -1.71
N ILE A 43 9.53 -10.27 -1.37
CA ILE A 43 10.36 -9.06 -1.19
C ILE A 43 10.62 -8.77 0.28
N VAL A 44 9.57 -8.79 1.09
CA VAL A 44 9.62 -8.45 2.53
C VAL A 44 9.97 -9.68 3.37
N GLY A 45 9.61 -10.87 2.90
CA GLY A 45 9.73 -12.13 3.64
C GLY A 45 8.46 -12.46 4.42
N TRP A 46 8.17 -13.76 4.57
CA TRP A 46 7.05 -14.26 5.37
C TRP A 46 7.51 -15.35 6.37
N PRO A 47 7.19 -15.25 7.67
CA PRO A 47 6.52 -14.11 8.31
C PRO A 47 7.39 -12.84 8.23
N PRO A 48 6.79 -11.64 8.18
CA PRO A 48 7.55 -10.41 8.12
C PRO A 48 8.46 -10.36 9.35
N PRO A 49 9.78 -10.23 9.20
CA PRO A 49 10.64 -10.10 10.35
C PRO A 49 10.16 -8.88 11.13
N ILE A 50 9.99 -9.03 12.46
CA ILE A 50 9.98 -7.89 13.38
C ILE A 50 11.43 -7.39 13.50
N ASP A 51 12.14 -7.27 12.38
CA ASP A 51 13.47 -6.68 12.39
C ASP A 51 13.30 -5.18 12.61
N ARG A 52 13.95 -4.69 13.67
CA ARG A 52 13.98 -3.29 14.04
C ARG A 52 15.20 -2.59 13.43
N SER A 53 15.72 -3.15 12.33
CA SER A 53 16.94 -2.66 11.69
C SER A 53 16.59 -1.57 10.69
N PRO A 54 17.11 -0.34 10.85
CA PRO A 54 16.89 0.75 9.89
C PRO A 54 17.31 0.37 8.47
N SER A 55 18.31 -0.52 8.33
CA SER A 55 18.82 -1.01 7.05
C SER A 55 17.81 -1.79 6.21
N ARG A 56 16.64 -2.16 6.76
CA ARG A 56 15.63 -2.98 6.09
C ARG A 56 14.29 -2.27 5.86
N LEU A 57 14.19 -0.98 6.22
CA LEU A 57 12.98 -0.17 6.02
C LEU A 57 12.59 0.00 4.55
N TRP A 58 13.54 -0.16 3.63
CA TRP A 58 13.30 -0.07 2.20
C TRP A 58 12.56 -1.29 1.63
N ARG A 59 12.59 -2.46 2.29
CA ARG A 59 12.00 -3.70 1.73
C ARG A 59 10.48 -3.60 1.57
N PRO A 60 9.70 -3.12 2.55
CA PRO A 60 8.27 -2.89 2.38
C PRO A 60 7.96 -1.81 1.36
N ALA A 61 8.77 -0.74 1.31
CA ALA A 61 8.62 0.32 0.32
C ALA A 61 8.76 -0.25 -1.10
N LEU A 62 9.81 -1.03 -1.32
CA LEU A 62 10.01 -1.74 -2.58
C LEU A 62 8.87 -2.72 -2.87
N GLY A 63 8.42 -3.46 -1.86
CA GLY A 63 7.24 -4.33 -1.96
C GLY A 63 6.00 -3.59 -2.44
N ALA A 64 5.75 -2.38 -1.94
CA ALA A 64 4.62 -1.55 -2.34
C ALA A 64 4.77 -1.07 -3.79
N MET A 65 6.00 -0.69 -4.20
CA MET A 65 6.28 -0.27 -5.57
C MET A 65 6.05 -1.41 -6.58
N TYR A 66 6.40 -2.66 -6.24
CA TYR A 66 6.12 -3.82 -7.10
C TYR A 66 4.65 -4.29 -7.03
N ALA A 67 4.01 -4.15 -5.87
CA ALA A 67 2.59 -4.48 -5.72
C ALA A 67 1.68 -3.48 -6.45
N ALA A 68 2.11 -2.22 -6.62
CA ALA A 68 1.31 -1.19 -7.28
C ALA A 68 0.89 -1.51 -8.73
N PRO A 69 1.81 -1.90 -9.66
CA PRO A 69 1.42 -2.25 -11.02
C PRO A 69 0.51 -3.49 -11.06
N LEU A 70 0.76 -4.49 -10.21
CA LEU A 70 -0.11 -5.67 -10.13
C LEU A 70 -1.50 -5.31 -9.60
N GLY A 71 -1.60 -4.47 -8.57
CA GLY A 71 -2.87 -4.01 -8.02
C GLY A 71 -3.67 -3.18 -9.02
N ALA A 72 -2.99 -2.32 -9.78
CA ALA A 72 -3.62 -1.54 -10.84
C ALA A 72 -4.09 -2.41 -12.00
N TRP A 73 -3.32 -3.45 -12.36
CA TRP A 73 -3.73 -4.42 -13.36
C TRP A 73 -4.97 -5.22 -12.92
N LEU A 74 -4.98 -5.75 -11.69
CA LEU A 74 -6.13 -6.43 -11.11
C LEU A 74 -7.37 -5.52 -11.04
N ARG A 75 -7.18 -4.24 -10.70
CA ARG A 75 -8.26 -3.23 -10.73
C ARG A 75 -8.77 -2.97 -12.15
N GLY A 76 -7.86 -2.89 -13.12
CA GLY A 76 -8.21 -2.71 -14.54
C GLY A 76 -9.07 -3.86 -15.06
N LEU A 77 -8.73 -5.10 -14.67
CA LEU A 77 -9.55 -6.29 -14.96
C LEU A 77 -10.94 -6.19 -14.34
N TRP A 78 -11.04 -5.79 -13.06
CA TRP A 78 -12.32 -5.64 -12.39
C TRP A 78 -13.22 -4.61 -13.10
N LEU A 79 -12.65 -3.44 -13.41
CA LEU A 79 -13.41 -2.31 -13.95
C LEU A 79 -13.54 -2.32 -15.47
N ALA A 80 -12.97 -3.32 -16.16
CA ALA A 80 -12.82 -3.36 -17.62
C ALA A 80 -12.25 -2.03 -18.18
N ALA A 81 -11.23 -1.49 -17.52
CA ALA A 81 -10.72 -0.14 -17.77
C ALA A 81 -9.19 -0.12 -17.96
N PRO A 82 -8.65 0.82 -18.76
CA PRO A 82 -7.21 0.94 -18.97
C PRO A 82 -6.49 1.34 -17.68
N ILE A 83 -5.25 0.85 -17.54
CA ILE A 83 -4.37 1.19 -16.43
C ILE A 83 -3.87 2.62 -16.60
N GLN A 84 -4.07 3.46 -15.59
CA GLN A 84 -3.57 4.83 -15.56
C GLN A 84 -2.15 4.86 -14.94
N PRO A 85 -1.08 5.18 -15.70
CA PRO A 85 0.28 5.12 -15.18
C PRO A 85 0.54 6.04 -13.98
N VAL A 86 -0.05 7.25 -13.99
CA VAL A 86 0.02 8.19 -12.87
C VAL A 86 -0.59 7.58 -11.60
N PHE A 87 -1.70 6.88 -11.72
CA PHE A 87 -2.32 6.21 -10.58
C PHE A 87 -1.41 5.13 -9.99
N VAL A 88 -0.74 4.33 -10.83
CA VAL A 88 0.25 3.34 -10.37
C VAL A 88 1.38 4.02 -9.59
N ALA A 89 1.96 5.08 -10.16
CA ALA A 89 3.08 5.80 -9.57
C ALA A 89 2.70 6.43 -8.21
N VAL A 90 1.56 7.13 -8.14
CA VAL A 90 1.08 7.78 -6.91
C VAL A 90 0.72 6.73 -5.86
N MET A 91 -0.04 5.68 -6.23
CA MET A 91 -0.47 4.65 -5.29
C MET A 91 0.72 3.87 -4.72
N GLY A 92 1.71 3.54 -5.56
CA GLY A 92 2.96 2.92 -5.13
C GLY A 92 3.79 3.84 -4.24
N GLY A 93 4.03 5.08 -4.66
CA GLY A 93 4.85 6.06 -3.94
C GLY A 93 4.28 6.44 -2.58
N VAL A 94 2.98 6.78 -2.51
CA VAL A 94 2.30 7.13 -1.26
C VAL A 94 2.30 5.93 -0.30
N THR A 95 1.99 4.73 -0.78
CA THR A 95 2.00 3.52 0.06
C THR A 95 3.40 3.20 0.57
N ALA A 96 4.41 3.28 -0.29
CA ALA A 96 5.80 3.07 0.07
C ALA A 96 6.24 4.06 1.17
N GLY A 97 5.92 5.35 1.01
CA GLY A 97 6.17 6.37 2.02
C GLY A 97 5.48 6.07 3.35
N LEU A 98 4.18 5.75 3.31
CA LEU A 98 3.42 5.39 4.52
C LEU A 98 3.96 4.12 5.19
N MET A 99 4.46 3.14 4.43
CA MET A 99 5.09 1.94 5.01
C MET A 99 6.41 2.26 5.71
N ILE A 100 7.24 3.15 5.15
CA ILE A 100 8.46 3.63 5.81
C ILE A 100 8.10 4.35 7.10
N LEU A 101 7.15 5.30 7.03
CA LEU A 101 6.71 6.07 8.20
C LEU A 101 6.14 5.16 9.30
N TRP A 102 5.30 4.19 8.91
CA TRP A 102 4.74 3.21 9.83
C TRP A 102 5.84 2.41 10.55
N ARG A 103 6.80 1.86 9.81
CA ARG A 103 7.90 1.08 10.42
C ARG A 103 8.83 1.94 11.25
N ALA A 104 9.16 3.15 10.80
CA ALA A 104 9.94 4.10 11.59
C ALA A 104 9.23 4.41 12.92
N GLY A 105 7.94 4.72 12.88
CA GLY A 105 7.11 4.95 14.08
C GLY A 105 7.13 3.77 15.05
N LEU A 106 6.98 2.53 14.56
CA LEU A 106 7.07 1.33 15.40
C LEU A 106 8.45 1.19 16.07
N MET A 107 9.54 1.45 15.35
CA MET A 107 10.88 1.42 15.93
C MET A 107 11.03 2.47 17.04
N PHE A 108 10.60 3.71 16.81
CA PHE A 108 10.68 4.78 17.82
C PHE A 108 9.83 4.48 19.06
N ALA A 109 8.60 3.98 18.89
CA ALA A 109 7.74 3.60 20.00
C ALA A 109 8.36 2.48 20.85
N SER A 110 8.98 1.48 20.22
CA SER A 110 9.60 0.35 20.90
C SER A 110 10.90 0.69 21.64
N ARG A 111 11.60 1.78 21.27
CA ARG A 111 12.81 2.25 21.96
C ARG A 111 12.49 3.00 23.26
N ARG A 112 11.25 3.46 23.44
CA ARG A 112 10.80 4.13 24.67
C ARG A 112 10.29 3.18 25.75
N SER A 113 10.22 1.88 25.44
CA SER A 113 9.68 0.83 26.33
C SER A 113 10.77 -0.03 26.99
N VAL A 114 12.04 0.36 26.83
CA VAL A 114 13.24 -0.21 27.46
C VAL A 114 13.90 0.89 28.28
#